data_AF-A0A2P5WFB0-F1
#
_entry.id   AF-A0A2P5WFB0-F1
#
_cell.length_a   1.000
_cell.length_b   1.000
_cell.length_c   1.000
_cell.angle_alpha   90.00
_cell.angle_beta   90.00
_cell.angle_gamma   90.00
#
_symmetry.space_group_name_H-M   'P 1'
#
loop_
_entity.id
_entity.type
_entity.pdbx_description
1 polymer ?
#
loop_
_entity_poly.entity_id
_entity_poly.type
_entity_poly.pdbx_seq_one_letter_code
_entity_poly.pdbx_strand_id
1 'polypeptide(L)'
;MDKDNKEGTSKQCRWTKPMEHLFLEILANEAQKGNKSSNTFKAVSINRVAETISERFQVQCDAKHVENNLRTVKNQWQIICTIRGESDFGWDDNMRIVMPPYPRPSLESSTRC
;
A
#
# COMPACT_ATOMS: atom_id res chain seq x y z
N MET A 1 25.95 -5.70 -35.91
CA MET A 1 24.84 -4.72 -36.00
C MET A 1 24.15 -4.79 -34.66
N ASP A 2 24.60 -3.88 -33.80
CA ASP A 2 24.52 -4.01 -32.36
C ASP A 2 23.27 -3.32 -31.81
N LYS A 3 22.81 -3.94 -30.73
CA LYS A 3 21.58 -3.75 -29.98
C LYS A 3 21.27 -2.29 -29.65
N ASP A 4 20.10 -1.82 -30.08
CA ASP A 4 19.46 -0.63 -29.54
C ASP A 4 19.05 -0.87 -28.08
N ASN A 5 19.91 -0.48 -27.15
CA ASN A 5 19.55 -0.22 -25.76
C ASN A 5 18.77 1.09 -25.70
N LYS A 6 17.44 1.04 -25.89
CA LYS A 6 16.56 2.16 -25.52
C LYS A 6 16.37 2.14 -24.01
N GLU A 7 17.34 2.72 -23.32
CA GLU A 7 17.18 3.22 -21.96
C GLU A 7 16.26 4.43 -22.02
N GLY A 8 14.97 4.15 -22.21
CA GLY A 8 13.91 5.11 -21.98
C GLY A 8 13.92 5.38 -20.48
N THR A 9 14.41 6.55 -20.10
CA THR A 9 14.16 7.15 -18.79
C THR A 9 12.66 7.08 -18.54
N SER A 10 12.21 6.02 -17.88
CA SER A 10 10.81 5.86 -17.47
C SER A 10 10.53 7.05 -16.58
N LYS A 11 9.80 8.03 -17.11
CA LYS A 11 9.36 9.20 -16.35
C LYS A 11 8.69 8.65 -15.11
N GLN A 12 9.36 8.76 -13.97
CA GLN A 12 8.89 8.27 -12.69
C GLN A 12 7.46 8.77 -12.51
N CYS A 13 6.49 7.86 -12.59
CA CYS A 13 5.10 8.22 -12.40
C CYS A 13 4.98 8.72 -10.95
N ARG A 14 4.79 10.04 -10.77
CA ARG A 14 4.70 10.62 -9.43
C ARG A 14 3.33 10.29 -8.85
N TRP A 15 3.27 9.25 -8.04
CA TRP A 15 2.07 8.83 -7.34
C TRP A 15 1.60 9.93 -6.39
N THR A 16 0.36 10.36 -6.58
CA THR A 16 -0.30 11.33 -5.71
C THR A 16 -1.29 10.58 -4.83
N LYS A 17 -1.61 11.12 -3.64
CA LYS A 17 -2.62 10.52 -2.75
C LYS A 17 -3.94 10.12 -3.43
N PRO A 18 -4.58 10.95 -4.30
CA PRO A 18 -5.79 10.54 -5.00
C PRO A 18 -5.55 9.40 -6.00
N MET A 19 -4.38 9.35 -6.63
CA MET A 19 -4.01 8.28 -7.55
C MET A 19 -3.75 6.96 -6.82
N GLU A 20 -3.07 7.01 -5.66
CA GLU A 20 -2.88 5.86 -4.78
C GLU A 20 -4.21 5.32 -4.24
N HIS A 21 -5.15 6.21 -3.89
CA HIS A 21 -6.47 5.79 -3.44
C HIS A 21 -7.22 5.03 -4.53
N LEU A 22 -7.29 5.57 -5.75
CA LEU A 22 -7.93 4.91 -6.88
C LEU A 22 -7.24 3.59 -7.25
N PHE A 23 -5.90 3.56 -7.20
CA PHE A 23 -5.11 2.35 -7.40
C PHE A 23 -5.53 1.23 -6.44
N LEU A 24 -5.62 1.54 -5.14
CA LEU A 24 -6.00 0.55 -4.13
C LEU A 24 -7.45 0.09 -4.29
N GLU A 25 -8.37 1.00 -4.63
CA GLU A 25 -9.77 0.69 -4.88
C GLU A 25 -9.95 -0.31 -6.04
N ILE A 26 -9.29 -0.05 -7.18
CA ILE A 26 -9.35 -0.94 -8.34
C ILE A 26 -8.76 -2.31 -8.00
N LEU A 27 -7.63 -2.35 -7.30
CA LEU A 27 -7.01 -3.61 -6.89
C LEU A 27 -7.88 -4.40 -5.90
N ALA A 28 -8.57 -3.72 -4.98
CA ALA A 28 -9.51 -4.36 -4.07
C ALA A 28 -10.70 -4.97 -4.83
N ASN A 29 -11.22 -4.27 -5.84
CA ASN A 29 -12.28 -4.77 -6.70
C ASN A 29 -11.83 -5.96 -7.56
N GLU A 30 -10.63 -5.91 -8.12
CA GLU A 30 -10.05 -7.01 -8.91
C GLU A 30 -9.74 -8.25 -8.04
N ALA A 31 -9.32 -8.06 -6.79
CA ALA A 31 -9.13 -9.14 -5.84
C ALA A 31 -10.44 -9.86 -5.51
N GLN A 32 -11.54 -9.12 -5.29
CA GLN A 32 -12.87 -9.70 -5.06
C GLN A 32 -13.39 -10.50 -6.26
N LYS A 33 -13.04 -10.09 -7.49
CA LYS A 33 -13.40 -10.79 -8.74
C LYS A 33 -12.59 -12.06 -9.01
N GLY A 34 -11.67 -12.45 -8.12
CA GLY A 34 -10.83 -13.64 -8.30
C GLY A 34 -9.67 -13.43 -9.29
N ASN A 35 -9.32 -12.18 -9.61
CA ASN A 35 -8.16 -11.87 -10.46
C ASN A 35 -6.84 -11.72 -9.69
N LYS A 36 -6.87 -12.04 -8.40
CA LYS A 36 -5.69 -12.23 -7.56
C LYS A 36 -5.45 -13.73 -7.39
N SER A 37 -4.35 -14.25 -7.96
CA SER A 37 -3.80 -15.53 -7.49
C SER A 37 -3.16 -15.31 -6.11
N SER A 38 -2.91 -16.37 -5.36
CA SER A 38 -2.52 -16.36 -3.94
C SER A 38 -1.60 -15.20 -3.50
N ASN A 39 -0.68 -14.75 -4.35
CA ASN A 39 0.20 -13.61 -4.05
C ASN A 39 0.35 -12.53 -5.15
N THR A 40 -0.31 -12.68 -6.31
CA THR A 40 -0.04 -11.84 -7.50
C THR A 40 -1.32 -11.48 -8.24
N PHE A 41 -1.41 -10.25 -8.72
CA PHE A 41 -2.49 -9.83 -9.62
C PHE A 41 -2.20 -10.29 -11.05
N LYS A 42 -3.24 -10.72 -11.77
CA LYS A 42 -3.10 -11.05 -13.20
C LYS A 42 -2.69 -9.80 -13.99
N ALA A 43 -1.96 -9.99 -15.09
CA ALA A 43 -1.54 -8.90 -15.97
C ALA A 43 -2.74 -8.05 -16.45
N VAL A 44 -3.89 -8.68 -16.67
CA VAL A 44 -5.15 -7.99 -17.03
C VAL A 44 -5.55 -6.95 -15.98
N SER A 45 -5.43 -7.27 -14.69
CA SER A 45 -5.75 -6.34 -13.61
C SER A 45 -4.73 -5.20 -13.51
N ILE A 46 -3.44 -5.49 -13.73
CA ILE A 46 -2.38 -4.47 -13.76
C ILE A 46 -2.58 -3.49 -14.91
N ASN A 47 -2.90 -3.98 -16.11
CA ASN A 47 -3.20 -3.15 -17.27
C ASN A 47 -4.45 -2.29 -17.05
N ARG A 48 -5.51 -2.87 -16.47
CA ARG A 48 -6.73 -2.13 -16.15
C ARG A 48 -6.46 -0.95 -15.20
N VAL A 49 -5.61 -1.16 -14.19
CA VAL A 49 -5.21 -0.09 -13.26
C VAL A 49 -4.43 1.00 -14.02
N ALA A 50 -3.47 0.61 -14.86
CA ALA A 50 -2.67 1.52 -15.67
C ALA A 50 -3.54 2.39 -16.60
N GLU A 51 -4.49 1.77 -17.31
CA GLU A 51 -5.46 2.46 -18.19
C GLU A 51 -6.34 3.44 -17.40
N THR A 52 -6.98 2.96 -16.33
CA THR A 52 -7.91 3.79 -15.54
C THR A 52 -7.21 5.00 -14.92
N ILE A 53 -5.98 4.83 -14.43
CA ILE A 53 -5.18 5.92 -13.88
C ILE A 53 -4.77 6.90 -14.98
N SER A 54 -4.31 6.38 -16.12
CA SER A 54 -3.89 7.22 -17.24
C SER A 54 -5.04 8.08 -17.76
N GLU A 55 -6.24 7.50 -17.88
CA GLU A 55 -7.46 8.20 -18.29
C GLU A 55 -7.91 9.25 -17.26
N ARG A 56 -7.97 8.88 -15.98
CA ARG A 56 -8.50 9.75 -14.91
C ARG A 56 -7.58 10.93 -14.60
N PHE A 57 -6.27 10.70 -14.57
CA PHE A 57 -5.30 11.70 -14.15
C PHE A 57 -4.53 12.33 -15.31
N GLN A 58 -4.79 11.90 -16.55
CA GLN A 58 -4.11 12.39 -17.76
C GLN A 58 -2.57 12.26 -17.65
N VAL A 59 -2.12 11.16 -17.03
CA VAL A 59 -0.71 10.84 -16.82
C VAL A 59 -0.31 9.63 -17.67
N GLN A 60 0.96 9.54 -18.05
CA GLN A 60 1.49 8.33 -18.68
C GLN A 60 1.79 7.31 -17.57
N CYS A 61 0.91 6.32 -17.40
CA CYS A 61 1.07 5.25 -16.43
C CYS A 61 1.07 3.88 -17.15
N ASP A 62 2.26 3.32 -17.34
CA ASP A 62 2.41 1.93 -17.82
C ASP A 62 2.26 0.87 -16.71
N ALA A 63 2.02 -0.38 -17.11
CA ALA A 63 1.99 -1.54 -16.22
C ALA A 63 3.24 -1.65 -15.31
N LYS A 64 4.43 -1.29 -15.81
CA LYS A 64 5.69 -1.27 -15.04
C LYS A 64 5.62 -0.30 -13.85
N HIS A 65 4.97 0.85 -14.02
CA HIS A 65 4.80 1.82 -12.93
C HIS A 65 3.86 1.29 -11.86
N VAL A 66 2.77 0.65 -12.27
CA VAL A 66 1.78 0.00 -11.39
C VAL A 66 2.45 -1.12 -10.58
N GLU A 67 3.26 -1.95 -11.22
CA GLU A 67 3.96 -3.05 -10.55
C GLU A 67 5.01 -2.55 -9.54
N ASN A 68 5.77 -1.51 -9.89
CA ASN A 68 6.71 -0.89 -8.96
C ASN A 68 6.00 -0.29 -7.74
N ASN A 69 4.85 0.36 -7.95
CA ASN A 69 4.06 0.92 -6.86
C ASN A 69 3.47 -0.19 -5.97
N LEU A 70 3.00 -1.28 -6.58
CA LEU A 70 2.50 -2.44 -5.85
C LEU A 70 3.59 -3.04 -4.94
N ARG A 71 4.84 -3.13 -5.41
CA ARG A 71 5.97 -3.56 -4.57
C ARG A 71 6.19 -2.62 -3.39
N THR A 72 6.11 -1.31 -3.61
CA THR A 72 6.26 -0.29 -2.55
C THR A 72 5.18 -0.43 -1.48
N VAL A 73 3.91 -0.54 -1.91
CA VAL A 73 2.76 -0.74 -1.00
C VAL A 73 2.90 -2.06 -0.22
N LYS A 74 3.32 -3.14 -0.86
CA LYS A 74 3.57 -4.42 -0.18
C LYS A 74 4.65 -4.29 0.89
N ASN A 75 5.76 -3.61 0.61
CA ASN A 75 6.82 -3.41 1.58
C ASN A 75 6.36 -2.56 2.77
N GLN A 76 5.61 -1.48 2.52
CA GLN A 76 5.02 -0.67 3.59
C GLN A 76 4.08 -1.50 4.46
N TRP A 77 3.24 -2.34 3.85
CA TRP A 77 2.36 -3.25 4.58
C TRP A 77 3.14 -4.27 5.42
N GLN A 78 4.23 -4.84 4.89
CA GLN A 78 5.10 -5.72 5.67
C GLN A 78 5.69 -5.01 6.89
N ILE A 79 6.19 -3.78 6.73
CA ILE A 79 6.69 -2.98 7.85
C ILE A 79 5.61 -2.77 8.92
N ILE A 80 4.38 -2.41 8.50
CA ILE A 80 3.25 -2.24 9.43
C ILE A 80 2.93 -3.55 10.15
N CYS A 81 2.92 -4.68 9.44
CA CYS A 81 2.71 -6.00 10.03
C CYS A 81 3.82 -6.40 11.01
N THR A 82 5.09 -6.12 10.67
CA THR A 82 6.24 -6.35 11.55
C THR A 82 6.11 -5.52 12.80
N ILE A 83 5.83 -4.22 12.68
CA ILE A 83 5.58 -3.35 13.85
C ILE A 83 4.46 -3.95 14.69
N ARG A 84 3.33 -4.36 14.09
CA ARG A 84 2.21 -4.94 14.83
C ARG A 84 2.52 -6.30 15.47
N GLY A 85 3.43 -7.07 14.90
CA GLY A 85 3.78 -8.43 15.36
C GLY A 85 4.94 -8.47 16.35
N GLU A 86 5.90 -7.55 16.24
CA GLU A 86 7.04 -7.41 17.14
C GLU A 86 6.74 -6.51 18.35
N SER A 87 5.71 -5.66 18.26
CA SER A 87 5.42 -4.73 19.33
C SER A 87 4.59 -5.37 20.44
N ASP A 88 5.06 -5.24 21.68
CA ASP A 88 4.20 -5.15 22.89
C ASP A 88 3.24 -3.94 22.84
N PHE A 89 3.28 -3.13 21.77
CA PHE A 89 2.26 -2.14 21.47
C PHE A 89 0.97 -2.84 21.00
N GLY A 90 0.01 -2.94 21.91
CA GLY A 90 -1.36 -3.30 21.54
C GLY A 90 -1.93 -2.27 20.58
N TRP A 91 -2.25 -2.70 19.35
CA TRP A 91 -3.12 -1.93 18.46
C TRP A 91 -4.52 -1.93 19.06
N ASP A 92 -4.99 -0.77 19.53
CA ASP A 92 -6.36 -0.61 20.02
C ASP A 92 -7.27 -0.24 18.84
N ASP A 93 -7.99 -1.23 18.31
CA ASP A 93 -8.94 -1.07 17.19
C ASP A 93 -10.07 -0.06 17.51
N ASN A 94 -10.37 0.19 18.78
CA ASN A 94 -11.38 1.18 19.17
C ASN A 94 -10.85 2.62 19.10
N MET A 95 -9.54 2.82 19.23
CA MET A 95 -8.94 4.15 19.35
C MET A 95 -8.08 4.56 18.14
N ARG A 96 -7.74 3.61 17.25
CA ARG A 96 -6.83 3.80 16.10
C ARG A 96 -5.48 4.43 16.51
N ILE A 97 -4.99 4.12 17.71
CA ILE A 97 -3.70 4.61 18.22
C ILE A 97 -2.82 3.42 18.62
N VAL A 98 -1.52 3.63 18.46
CA VAL A 98 -0.45 2.70 18.84
C VAL A 98 -0.13 2.94 20.32
N MET A 99 -0.50 2.00 21.22
CA MET A 99 -0.31 2.13 22.69
C MET A 99 1.08 1.68 23.16
N PRO A 100 1.89 2.53 23.83
CA PRO A 100 3.24 2.16 24.28
C PRO A 100 3.29 1.02 25.31
N PRO A 101 4.43 0.31 25.39
CA PRO A 101 4.57 -0.98 26.10
C PRO A 101 4.67 -0.85 27.63
N TYR A 102 4.31 0.30 28.20
CA TYR A 102 4.38 0.55 29.64
C TYR A 102 2.99 0.89 30.22
N PRO A 103 2.74 0.55 31.49
CA PRO A 103 1.39 0.44 32.01
C PRO A 103 0.69 1.80 32.11
N ARG A 104 -0.63 1.78 31.88
CA ARG A 104 -1.53 2.93 32.13
C ARG A 104 -1.26 3.46 33.54
N PRO A 105 -1.13 4.79 33.74
CA PRO A 105 -1.25 5.37 35.06
C PRO A 105 -2.62 4.94 35.60
N SER A 106 -2.63 4.13 36.66
CA SER A 106 -3.83 3.79 37.39
C SER A 106 -4.44 5.08 37.93
N LEU A 107 -5.52 5.56 37.30
CA LEU A 107 -6.50 6.39 37.98
C LEU A 107 -7.16 5.48 39.02
N GLU A 108 -6.59 5.46 40.22
CA GLU A 108 -7.10 4.98 41.52
C GLU A 108 -5.84 4.56 42.31
N SER A 109 -5.41 5.25 43.36
CA SER A 109 -6.21 5.60 44.51
C SER A 109 -5.55 6.76 45.28
N SER A 110 -6.21 7.91 45.23
CA SER A 110 -6.17 8.89 46.31
C SER A 110 -6.86 8.24 47.52
N THR A 111 -6.09 7.57 48.37
CA THR A 111 -6.42 7.35 49.79
C THR A 111 -5.26 6.66 50.50
N ARG A 112 -4.41 7.46 51.15
CA ARG A 112 -3.97 7.20 52.53
C ARG A 112 -3.29 8.45 53.11
N CYS A 113 -3.86 8.87 54.24
CA CYS A 113 -3.49 9.85 55.26
C CYS A 113 -2.23 10.70 55.07
#